data_AF-A0A7Y4ZJI6-F1
#
_entry.id   AF-A0A7Y4ZJI6-F1
#
_cell.length_a   1.000
_cell.length_b   1.000
_cell.length_c   1.000
_cell.angle_alpha   90.00
_cell.angle_beta   90.00
_cell.angle_gamma   90.00
#
_symmetry.space_group_name_H-M   'P 1'
#
loop_
_entity.id
_entity.type
_entity.pdbx_description
1 polymer ?
#
loop_
_entity_poly.entity_id
_entity_poly.type
_entity_poly.pdbx_seq_one_letter_code
_entity_poly.pdbx_strand_id
1 'polypeptide(L)'
;MIMPPLDMHPGAVHISPRFHAPAEDGSALTFQVPTSLGPNFPLVPRIDREGQAFSSFQLMLQNSILSLRTALVTHSYAFESVDWFQNLRSYVSECVSLIDVTLHQLYFRAEYAPSPDWVFDPEKLGARHGRRLNDKMKWIYQITGQPFHAEEEMKAFQVIRELRNHLQHFDPPCLSFTLEHDVVQWLNAMPLIAQLSWKIRQAIGSPLSGPLIRMLLAPAVEFAAEDPRRPRVAPAAGIGYASTRWHPKN
;
A
#
# COMPACT_ATOMS: atom_id res chain seq x y z
N MET A 1 -2.84 23.46 32.31
CA MET A 1 -3.92 23.25 31.32
C MET A 1 -3.58 21.95 30.60
N ILE A 2 -4.23 20.85 31.00
CA ILE A 2 -3.99 19.53 30.39
C ILE A 2 -4.78 19.55 29.09
N MET A 3 -4.09 19.62 27.94
CA MET A 3 -4.75 19.38 26.67
C MET A 3 -5.38 17.98 26.74
N PRO A 4 -6.65 17.81 26.33
CA PRO A 4 -7.19 16.48 26.19
C PRO A 4 -6.27 15.69 25.26
N PRO A 5 -6.06 14.39 25.48
CA PRO A 5 -5.39 13.56 24.50
C PRO A 5 -6.07 13.82 23.17
N LEU A 6 -5.28 14.09 22.12
CA LEU A 6 -5.78 14.02 20.76
C LEU A 6 -6.42 12.63 20.63
N ASP A 7 -7.74 12.57 20.60
CA ASP A 7 -8.50 11.36 20.35
C ASP A 7 -8.17 10.94 18.91
N MET A 8 -7.07 10.20 18.75
CA MET A 8 -6.60 9.68 17.47
C MET A 8 -7.35 8.39 17.11
N HIS A 9 -8.67 8.43 17.25
CA HIS A 9 -9.56 7.55 16.52
C HIS A 9 -10.68 8.41 15.93
N PRO A 10 -10.78 8.39 14.60
CA PRO A 10 -11.61 7.34 14.04
C PRO A 10 -10.74 6.46 13.16
N GLY A 11 -10.89 5.13 13.30
CA GLY A 11 -10.43 4.22 12.24
C GLY A 11 -10.96 4.70 10.88
N ALA A 12 -10.33 4.26 9.78
CA ALA A 12 -10.88 4.53 8.46
C ALA A 12 -12.39 4.17 8.46
N VAL A 13 -13.24 5.16 8.23
CA VAL A 13 -14.69 5.00 8.23
C VAL A 13 -15.08 4.62 6.82
N HIS A 14 -15.83 3.52 6.71
CA HIS A 14 -16.39 3.02 5.48
C HIS A 14 -17.89 2.85 5.68
N ILE A 15 -18.67 3.44 4.78
CA ILE A 15 -20.12 3.28 4.72
C ILE A 15 -20.53 2.75 3.36
N SER A 16 -21.54 1.88 3.34
CA SER A 16 -22.08 1.29 2.11
C SER A 16 -23.61 1.29 2.13
N PRO A 17 -24.27 2.45 2.02
CA PRO A 17 -25.73 2.50 1.92
C PRO A 17 -26.21 1.69 0.71
N ARG A 18 -27.34 1.01 0.87
CA ARG A 18 -28.01 0.19 -0.17
C ARG A 18 -29.40 0.71 -0.51
N PHE A 19 -29.64 1.98 -0.22
CA PHE A 19 -30.93 2.60 -0.40
C PHE A 19 -30.73 4.09 -0.68
N HIS A 20 -31.75 4.67 -1.32
CA HIS A 20 -31.92 6.10 -1.51
C HIS A 20 -33.19 6.53 -0.76
N ALA A 21 -33.07 7.51 0.14
CA ALA A 21 -34.16 8.00 0.97
C ALA A 21 -34.40 9.50 0.72
N PRO A 22 -35.21 9.86 -0.31
CA PRO A 22 -35.55 11.24 -0.61
C PRO A 22 -36.63 11.77 0.35
N ALA A 23 -36.56 13.05 0.67
CA ALA A 23 -37.58 13.83 1.36
C ALA A 23 -38.53 14.50 0.36
N GLU A 24 -39.66 15.01 0.85
CA GLU A 24 -40.70 15.67 0.04
C GLU A 24 -40.18 16.96 -0.64
N ASP A 25 -39.18 17.62 -0.07
CA ASP A 25 -38.54 18.82 -0.60
C ASP A 25 -37.47 18.53 -1.68
N GLY A 26 -37.27 17.25 -2.03
CA GLY A 26 -36.27 16.80 -2.99
C GLY A 26 -34.86 16.64 -2.41
N SER A 27 -34.63 16.90 -1.12
CA SER A 27 -33.39 16.54 -0.43
C SER A 27 -33.32 15.02 -0.17
N ALA A 28 -32.15 14.49 0.17
CA ALA A 28 -31.98 13.08 0.48
C ALA A 28 -31.11 12.88 1.72
N LEU A 29 -31.37 11.77 2.45
CA LEU A 29 -30.52 11.36 3.56
C LEU A 29 -29.07 11.21 3.06
N THR A 30 -28.21 12.12 3.51
CA THR A 30 -26.81 12.16 3.10
C THR A 30 -25.93 11.73 4.25
N PHE A 31 -25.13 10.70 4.02
CA PHE A 31 -24.08 10.30 4.95
C PHE A 31 -22.80 11.08 4.67
N GLN A 32 -22.16 11.56 5.73
CA GLN A 32 -20.86 12.23 5.65
C GLN A 32 -19.82 11.41 6.39
N VAL A 33 -18.65 11.27 5.78
CA VAL A 33 -17.57 10.47 6.32
C VAL A 33 -16.43 11.41 6.73
N PRO A 34 -16.19 11.61 8.05
CA PRO A 34 -15.12 12.51 8.50
C PRO A 34 -13.75 11.94 8.10
N THR A 35 -12.86 12.81 7.62
CA THR A 35 -11.48 12.43 7.29
C THR A 35 -10.56 12.63 8.50
N SER A 36 -9.50 11.81 8.59
CA SER A 36 -8.50 11.94 9.65
C SER A 36 -7.35 12.90 9.29
N LEU A 37 -7.53 13.75 8.26
CA LEU A 37 -6.47 14.59 7.70
C LEU A 37 -6.38 15.97 8.33
N GLY A 38 -7.33 16.33 9.20
CA GLY A 38 -7.34 17.58 9.94
C GLY A 38 -8.67 18.32 9.84
N PRO A 39 -8.94 19.24 10.78
CA PRO A 39 -10.19 20.01 10.80
C PRO A 39 -10.31 20.96 9.60
N ASN A 40 -9.18 21.38 9.03
CA ASN A 40 -9.13 22.30 7.89
C ASN A 40 -9.05 21.58 6.54
N PHE A 41 -9.10 20.25 6.51
CA PHE A 41 -9.05 19.51 5.24
C PHE A 41 -10.33 19.81 4.42
N PRO A 42 -10.20 20.29 3.17
CA PRO A 42 -11.33 20.89 2.45
C PRO A 42 -12.34 19.87 1.91
N LEU A 43 -12.03 18.57 1.98
CA LEU A 43 -12.88 17.51 1.42
C LEU A 43 -13.55 16.72 2.53
N VAL A 44 -14.85 16.54 2.40
CA VAL A 44 -15.66 15.66 3.23
C VAL A 44 -16.38 14.70 2.29
N PRO A 45 -15.96 13.43 2.18
CA PRO A 45 -16.67 12.45 1.37
C PRO A 45 -18.14 12.33 1.81
N ARG A 46 -19.05 12.38 0.84
CA ARG A 46 -20.50 12.28 1.06
C ARG A 46 -21.12 11.30 0.10
N ILE A 47 -22.18 10.63 0.54
CA ILE A 47 -22.97 9.73 -0.29
C ILE A 47 -24.43 9.73 0.19
N ASP A 48 -25.35 9.76 -0.75
CA ASP A 48 -26.80 9.82 -0.55
C ASP A 48 -27.55 8.71 -1.32
N ARG A 49 -26.83 7.84 -2.03
CA ARG A 49 -27.38 6.72 -2.83
C ARG A 49 -26.55 5.46 -2.67
N GLU A 50 -26.97 4.39 -3.35
CA GLU A 50 -26.26 3.12 -3.39
C GLU A 50 -24.80 3.30 -3.82
N GLY A 51 -23.86 2.91 -2.95
CA GLY A 51 -22.43 3.00 -3.25
C GLY A 51 -21.57 2.89 -1.99
N GLN A 52 -20.34 3.40 -2.06
CA GLN A 52 -19.38 3.33 -0.96
C GLN A 52 -18.69 4.68 -0.76
N ALA A 53 -18.52 5.09 0.49
CA ALA A 53 -17.71 6.26 0.85
C ALA A 53 -16.65 5.87 1.89
N PHE A 54 -15.44 6.39 1.69
CA PHE A 54 -14.26 6.08 2.49
C PHE A 54 -13.63 7.36 3.05
N SER A 55 -13.29 7.37 4.33
CA SER A 55 -12.43 8.43 4.90
C SER A 55 -10.97 8.26 4.48
N SER A 56 -10.58 7.04 4.15
CA SER A 56 -9.22 6.64 3.77
C SER A 56 -9.24 5.29 3.07
N PHE A 57 -8.40 5.12 2.06
CA PHE A 57 -8.22 3.84 1.37
C PHE A 57 -7.25 2.89 2.07
N GLN A 58 -6.51 3.32 3.10
CA GLN A 58 -5.47 2.46 3.71
C GLN A 58 -6.01 1.12 4.22
N LEU A 59 -7.15 1.11 4.91
CA LEU A 59 -7.72 -0.12 5.47
C LEU A 59 -8.16 -1.07 4.35
N MET A 60 -8.74 -0.53 3.28
CA MET A 60 -9.12 -1.28 2.09
C MET A 60 -7.89 -1.92 1.44
N LEU A 61 -6.83 -1.14 1.19
CA LEU A 61 -5.59 -1.64 0.60
C LEU A 61 -4.95 -2.73 1.47
N GLN A 62 -4.89 -2.55 2.80
CA GLN A 62 -4.33 -3.56 3.71
C GLN A 62 -5.11 -4.87 3.68
N ASN A 63 -6.45 -4.80 3.72
CA ASN A 63 -7.29 -5.98 3.61
C ASN A 63 -7.16 -6.65 2.23
N SER A 64 -7.10 -5.85 1.16
CA SER A 64 -6.89 -6.33 -0.21
C SER A 64 -5.58 -7.10 -0.32
N ILE A 65 -4.47 -6.55 0.17
CA ILE A 65 -3.14 -7.21 0.18
C ILE A 65 -3.19 -8.54 0.93
N LEU A 66 -3.80 -8.58 2.12
CA LEU A 66 -3.95 -9.81 2.90
C LEU A 66 -4.75 -10.86 2.13
N SER A 67 -5.92 -10.48 1.60
CA SER A 67 -6.78 -11.38 0.84
C SER A 67 -6.12 -11.92 -0.42
N LEU A 68 -5.45 -11.04 -1.19
CA LEU A 68 -4.73 -11.41 -2.40
C LEU A 68 -3.56 -12.34 -2.09
N ARG A 69 -2.76 -12.03 -1.05
CA ARG A 69 -1.67 -12.92 -0.61
C ARG A 69 -2.19 -14.29 -0.21
N THR A 70 -3.26 -14.35 0.58
CA THR A 70 -3.88 -15.61 0.96
C THR A 70 -4.35 -16.37 -0.27
N ALA A 71 -5.06 -15.71 -1.19
CA ALA A 71 -5.55 -16.34 -2.43
C ALA A 71 -4.41 -16.88 -3.31
N LEU A 72 -3.32 -16.13 -3.47
CA LEU A 72 -2.15 -16.54 -4.26
C LEU A 72 -1.46 -17.78 -3.68
N VAL A 73 -1.39 -17.88 -2.34
CA VAL A 73 -0.81 -19.03 -1.65
C VAL A 73 -1.74 -20.23 -1.70
N THR A 74 -3.02 -20.08 -1.32
CA THR A 74 -3.98 -21.18 -1.23
C THR A 74 -4.34 -21.75 -2.60
N HIS A 75 -4.31 -20.94 -3.65
CA HIS A 75 -4.59 -21.35 -5.03
C HIS A 75 -3.31 -21.39 -5.87
N SER A 76 -2.16 -21.61 -5.26
CA SER A 76 -0.86 -21.71 -5.95
C SER A 76 -0.80 -22.82 -7.01
N TYR A 77 -1.63 -23.87 -6.87
CA TYR A 77 -1.80 -24.90 -7.89
C TYR A 77 -2.36 -24.37 -9.21
N ALA A 78 -3.01 -23.20 -9.21
CA ALA A 78 -3.59 -22.57 -10.39
C ALA A 78 -2.70 -21.46 -10.97
N PHE A 79 -1.38 -21.51 -10.75
CA PHE A 79 -0.44 -20.46 -11.17
C PHE A 79 -0.41 -20.18 -12.68
N GLU A 80 -0.82 -21.15 -13.49
CA GLU A 80 -0.91 -21.04 -14.96
C GLU A 80 -2.17 -20.26 -15.41
N SER A 81 -3.12 -20.04 -14.50
CA SER A 81 -4.37 -19.37 -14.82
C SER A 81 -4.21 -17.84 -14.94
N VAL A 82 -5.00 -17.25 -15.83
CA VAL A 82 -5.06 -15.79 -15.99
C VAL A 82 -5.51 -15.12 -14.69
N ASP A 83 -6.47 -15.69 -13.99
CA ASP A 83 -7.00 -15.12 -12.74
C ASP A 83 -5.94 -15.09 -11.63
N TRP A 84 -5.15 -16.16 -11.48
CA TRP A 84 -4.04 -16.17 -10.54
C TRP A 84 -3.01 -15.09 -10.88
N PHE A 85 -2.67 -14.94 -12.17
CA PHE A 85 -1.76 -13.88 -12.62
C PHE A 85 -2.32 -12.47 -12.39
N GLN A 86 -3.62 -12.23 -12.61
CA GLN A 86 -4.25 -10.95 -12.31
C GLN A 86 -4.28 -10.66 -10.80
N ASN A 87 -4.46 -11.67 -9.96
CA ASN A 87 -4.33 -11.53 -8.51
C ASN A 87 -2.90 -11.14 -8.11
N LEU A 88 -1.87 -11.70 -8.75
CA LEU A 88 -0.48 -11.33 -8.51
C LEU A 88 -0.21 -9.87 -8.91
N ARG A 89 -0.65 -9.47 -10.10
CA ARG A 89 -0.54 -8.09 -10.58
C ARG A 89 -1.25 -7.11 -9.64
N SER A 90 -2.43 -7.48 -9.17
CA SER A 90 -3.19 -6.67 -8.20
C SER A 90 -2.44 -6.58 -6.87
N TYR A 91 -1.98 -7.70 -6.32
CA TYR A 91 -1.21 -7.75 -5.06
C TYR A 91 -0.01 -6.81 -5.07
N VAL A 92 0.79 -6.88 -6.14
CA VAL A 92 1.97 -6.02 -6.34
C VAL A 92 1.58 -4.54 -6.42
N SER A 93 0.47 -4.23 -7.11
CA SER A 93 -0.03 -2.86 -7.26
C SER A 93 -0.56 -2.27 -5.94
N GLU A 94 -1.27 -3.08 -5.16
CA GLU A 94 -1.81 -2.70 -3.86
C GLU A 94 -0.69 -2.43 -2.84
N CYS A 95 0.37 -3.25 -2.84
CA CYS A 95 1.57 -3.02 -2.02
C CYS A 95 2.22 -1.65 -2.29
N VAL A 96 2.36 -1.26 -3.57
CA VAL A 96 2.90 0.06 -3.93
C VAL A 96 1.94 1.19 -3.56
N SER A 97 0.64 0.97 -3.78
CA SER A 97 -0.40 1.95 -3.48
C SER A 97 -0.53 2.23 -1.99
N LEU A 98 -0.33 1.22 -1.13
CA LEU A 98 -0.34 1.39 0.32
C LEU A 98 0.70 2.42 0.79
N ILE A 99 1.92 2.34 0.26
CA ILE A 99 3.00 3.28 0.62
C ILE A 99 2.70 4.67 0.07
N ASP A 100 2.29 4.78 -1.19
CA ASP A 100 1.98 6.07 -1.81
C ASP A 100 0.82 6.78 -1.09
N VAL A 101 -0.27 6.07 -0.75
CA VAL A 101 -1.38 6.65 0.03
C VAL A 101 -0.91 7.08 1.42
N THR A 102 -0.04 6.31 2.07
CA THR A 102 0.51 6.67 3.39
C THR A 102 1.32 7.97 3.33
N LEU A 103 2.12 8.18 2.29
CA LEU A 103 2.88 9.42 2.09
C LEU A 103 1.98 10.62 1.78
N HIS A 104 0.90 10.42 1.00
CA HIS A 104 -0.08 11.49 0.77
C HIS A 104 -0.81 11.89 2.05
N GLN A 105 -1.12 10.93 2.92
CA GLN A 105 -1.71 11.25 4.22
C GLN A 105 -0.74 12.06 5.09
N LEU A 106 0.55 11.73 5.11
CA LEU A 106 1.58 12.54 5.76
C LEU A 106 1.57 13.97 5.21
N TYR A 107 1.62 14.13 3.87
CA TYR A 107 1.60 15.44 3.22
C TYR A 107 0.37 16.26 3.63
N PHE A 108 -0.83 15.69 3.54
CA PHE A 108 -2.06 16.39 3.87
C PHE A 108 -2.21 16.69 5.35
N ARG A 109 -1.79 15.77 6.21
CA ARG A 109 -1.80 16.02 7.64
C ARG A 109 -0.85 17.15 8.00
N ALA A 110 0.29 17.26 7.32
CA ALA A 110 1.21 18.38 7.53
C ALA A 110 0.64 19.72 7.08
N GLU A 111 -0.17 19.72 6.02
CA GLU A 111 -0.82 20.93 5.52
C GLU A 111 -2.02 21.36 6.40
N TYR A 112 -2.88 20.42 6.79
CA TYR A 112 -4.21 20.70 7.36
C TYR A 112 -4.36 20.40 8.86
N ALA A 113 -3.40 19.70 9.47
CA ALA A 113 -3.32 19.45 10.90
C ALA A 113 -1.87 19.16 11.35
N PRO A 114 -0.94 20.12 11.15
CA PRO A 114 0.47 19.92 11.50
C PRO A 114 0.62 19.65 12.99
N SER A 115 1.50 18.71 13.33
CA SER A 115 2.01 18.62 14.70
C SER A 115 2.94 19.81 14.99
N PRO A 116 3.12 20.23 16.26
CA PRO A 116 3.89 21.42 16.61
C PRO A 116 5.31 21.46 16.04
N ASP A 117 5.95 20.29 15.91
CA ASP A 117 7.32 20.17 15.42
C ASP A 117 7.41 19.96 13.90
N TRP A 118 6.29 19.97 13.18
CA TRP A 118 6.29 19.76 11.74
C TRP A 118 6.45 21.07 10.96
N VAL A 119 7.21 20.99 9.88
CA VAL A 119 7.43 22.10 8.96
C VAL A 119 6.78 21.78 7.62
N PHE A 120 5.75 22.53 7.25
CA PHE A 120 5.14 22.43 5.92
C PHE A 120 5.66 23.56 5.02
N ASP A 121 6.49 23.19 4.07
CA ASP A 121 7.10 24.11 3.09
C ASP A 121 6.75 23.64 1.67
N PRO A 122 5.74 24.24 1.02
CA PRO A 122 5.30 23.85 -0.31
C PRO A 122 6.39 23.94 -1.37
N GLU A 123 7.39 24.82 -1.23
CA GLU A 123 8.46 24.97 -2.21
C GLU A 123 9.44 23.80 -2.12
N LYS A 124 9.78 23.37 -0.89
CA LYS A 124 10.64 22.19 -0.66
C LYS A 124 9.93 20.87 -0.93
N LEU A 125 8.66 20.78 -0.54
CA LEU A 125 7.83 19.58 -0.71
C LEU A 125 7.33 19.45 -2.15
N GLY A 126 7.22 20.57 -2.87
CA GLY A 126 6.72 20.75 -4.23
C GLY A 126 5.38 20.06 -4.54
N ALA A 127 5.07 19.95 -5.83
CA ALA A 127 3.76 19.44 -6.25
C ALA A 127 3.51 17.99 -5.78
N ARG A 128 2.31 17.78 -5.24
CA ARG A 128 1.79 16.46 -4.81
C ARG A 128 1.66 15.47 -5.97
N HIS A 129 1.20 15.97 -7.12
CA HIS A 129 0.94 15.17 -8.33
C HIS A 129 2.17 15.11 -9.25
N GLY A 130 2.27 14.05 -10.06
CA GLY A 130 3.35 13.89 -11.04
C GLY A 130 4.74 13.63 -10.43
N ARG A 131 4.85 13.56 -9.10
CA ARG A 131 6.11 13.35 -8.40
C ARG A 131 6.44 11.86 -8.26
N ARG A 132 7.72 11.54 -8.43
CA ARG A 132 8.23 10.17 -8.26
C ARG A 132 8.11 9.76 -6.79
N LEU A 133 7.78 8.50 -6.56
CA LEU A 133 7.58 7.99 -5.20
C LEU A 133 8.82 8.14 -4.30
N ASN A 134 10.02 7.95 -4.86
CA ASN A 134 11.28 8.17 -4.14
C ASN A 134 11.46 9.62 -3.67
N ASP A 135 10.92 10.60 -4.41
CA ASP A 135 10.94 12.00 -3.99
C ASP A 135 9.91 12.25 -2.87
N LYS A 136 8.77 11.57 -2.91
CA LYS A 136 7.78 11.61 -1.82
C LYS A 136 8.32 11.03 -0.51
N MET A 137 9.23 10.04 -0.57
CA MET A 137 9.87 9.51 0.64
C MET A 137 10.66 10.59 1.41
N LYS A 138 11.20 11.59 0.71
CA LYS A 138 11.91 12.72 1.34
C LYS A 138 10.98 13.58 2.18
N TRP A 139 9.67 13.57 1.92
CA TRP A 139 8.67 14.29 2.71
C TRP A 139 8.71 13.91 4.19
N ILE A 140 9.08 12.67 4.53
CA ILE A 140 9.16 12.22 5.92
C ILE A 140 10.14 13.10 6.69
N TYR A 141 11.38 13.20 6.23
CA TYR A 141 12.39 14.07 6.86
C TYR A 141 12.06 15.56 6.68
N GLN A 142 11.62 15.98 5.49
CA GLN A 142 11.34 17.40 5.21
C GLN A 142 10.20 17.96 6.07
N ILE A 143 9.20 17.14 6.41
CA ILE A 143 8.06 17.53 7.26
C ILE A 143 8.39 17.34 8.74
N THR A 144 8.89 16.17 9.12
CA THR A 144 8.99 15.78 10.55
C THR A 144 10.34 16.12 11.18
N GLY A 145 11.36 16.43 10.39
CA GLY A 145 12.74 16.60 10.83
C GLY A 145 13.42 15.30 11.30
N GLN A 146 12.69 14.18 11.38
CA GLN A 146 13.19 12.91 11.90
C GLN A 146 13.95 12.13 10.81
N PRO A 147 15.13 11.57 11.11
CA PRO A 147 15.80 10.67 10.18
C PRO A 147 14.95 9.42 9.94
N PHE A 148 14.93 8.96 8.70
CA PHE A 148 14.12 7.81 8.29
C PHE A 148 15.01 6.59 7.99
N HIS A 149 15.14 5.69 8.96
CA HIS A 149 15.93 4.47 8.86
C HIS A 149 15.06 3.29 8.41
N ALA A 150 15.11 2.96 7.11
CA ALA A 150 14.27 1.91 6.52
C ALA A 150 14.97 1.18 5.36
N GLU A 151 16.27 0.94 5.47
CA GLU A 151 17.12 0.46 4.38
C GLU A 151 16.68 -0.90 3.83
N GLU A 152 16.35 -1.85 4.70
CA GLU A 152 15.88 -3.18 4.31
C GLU A 152 14.49 -3.13 3.68
N GLU A 153 13.58 -2.36 4.27
CA GLU A 153 12.23 -2.21 3.76
C GLU A 153 12.21 -1.47 2.42
N MET A 154 13.10 -0.49 2.24
CA MET A 154 13.28 0.22 0.98
C MET A 154 13.81 -0.68 -0.12
N LYS A 155 14.72 -1.62 0.19
CA LYS A 155 15.19 -2.62 -0.78
C LYS A 155 14.03 -3.52 -1.23
N ALA A 156 13.27 -4.08 -0.29
CA ALA A 156 12.11 -4.92 -0.61
C ALA A 156 11.04 -4.14 -1.40
N PHE A 157 10.77 -2.91 -0.98
CA PHE A 157 9.85 -2.02 -1.66
C PHE A 157 10.28 -1.70 -3.09
N GLN A 158 11.57 -1.48 -3.33
CA GLN A 158 12.11 -1.20 -4.64
C GLN A 158 11.90 -2.39 -5.60
N VAL A 159 12.10 -3.63 -5.14
CA VAL A 159 11.82 -4.85 -5.92
C VAL A 159 10.34 -4.89 -6.34
N ILE A 160 9.42 -4.69 -5.40
CA ILE A 160 7.97 -4.71 -5.68
C ILE A 160 7.55 -3.55 -6.58
N ARG A 161 8.16 -2.38 -6.43
CA ARG A 161 7.91 -1.20 -7.28
C ARG A 161 8.36 -1.42 -8.72
N GLU A 162 9.54 -2.00 -8.91
CA GLU A 162 10.05 -2.35 -10.25
C GLU A 162 9.15 -3.38 -10.92
N LEU A 163 8.78 -4.44 -10.19
CA LEU A 163 7.81 -5.43 -10.67
C LEU A 163 6.48 -4.78 -11.03
N ARG A 164 5.94 -3.90 -10.17
CA ARG A 164 4.69 -3.17 -10.45
C ARG A 164 4.78 -2.40 -11.76
N ASN A 165 5.87 -1.66 -11.96
CA ASN A 165 6.06 -0.87 -13.17
C ASN A 165 6.14 -1.76 -14.41
N HIS A 166 6.86 -2.88 -14.35
CA HIS A 166 6.92 -3.84 -15.44
C HIS A 166 5.52 -4.42 -15.74
N LEU A 167 4.81 -4.93 -14.73
CA LEU A 167 3.48 -5.53 -14.91
C LEU A 167 2.40 -4.53 -15.38
N GLN A 168 2.57 -3.24 -15.10
CA GLN A 168 1.62 -2.20 -15.51
C GLN A 168 1.83 -1.71 -16.94
N HIS A 169 3.09 -1.61 -17.38
CA HIS A 169 3.43 -1.10 -18.71
C HIS A 169 3.75 -2.20 -19.72
N PHE A 170 3.99 -3.44 -19.26
CA PHE A 170 4.53 -4.53 -20.06
C PHE A 170 5.77 -4.09 -20.85
N ASP A 171 6.72 -3.49 -20.13
CA ASP A 171 8.00 -3.06 -20.67
C ASP A 171 9.16 -3.68 -19.86
N PRO A 172 9.91 -4.66 -20.41
CA PRO A 172 9.75 -5.23 -21.77
C PRO A 172 8.42 -5.99 -21.95
N PRO A 173 7.95 -6.24 -23.20
CA PRO A 173 6.69 -6.95 -23.47
C PRO A 173 6.82 -8.47 -23.30
N CYS A 174 7.58 -8.92 -22.30
CA CYS A 174 7.78 -10.30 -21.96
C CYS A 174 8.01 -10.45 -20.45
N LEU A 175 7.54 -11.55 -19.89
CA LEU A 175 7.68 -11.83 -18.47
C LEU A 175 8.02 -13.30 -18.27
N SER A 176 9.01 -13.57 -17.43
CA SER A 176 9.31 -14.88 -16.91
C SER A 176 9.40 -14.76 -15.40
N PHE A 177 8.95 -15.78 -14.66
CA PHE A 177 9.15 -15.86 -13.22
C PHE A 177 9.06 -17.32 -12.78
N THR A 178 9.69 -17.60 -11.66
CA THR A 178 9.63 -18.90 -10.99
C THR A 178 8.77 -18.81 -9.74
N LEU A 179 7.98 -19.84 -9.46
CA LEU A 179 7.26 -19.92 -8.18
C LEU A 179 8.24 -20.03 -7.00
N GLU A 180 9.30 -20.82 -7.19
CA GLU A 180 10.25 -21.19 -6.13
C GLU A 180 11.05 -20.02 -5.57
N HIS A 181 11.50 -19.11 -6.44
CA HIS A 181 12.32 -17.97 -6.02
C HIS A 181 11.55 -16.66 -6.14
N ASP A 182 11.09 -16.30 -7.35
CA ASP A 182 10.57 -14.96 -7.62
C ASP A 182 9.25 -14.70 -6.86
N VAL A 183 8.26 -15.58 -7.01
CA VAL A 183 6.95 -15.40 -6.38
C VAL A 183 7.05 -15.49 -4.85
N VAL A 184 7.80 -16.45 -4.32
CA VAL A 184 8.07 -16.56 -2.88
C VAL A 184 8.70 -15.26 -2.35
N GLN A 185 9.72 -14.73 -3.02
CA GLN A 185 10.35 -13.46 -2.65
C GLN A 185 9.33 -12.32 -2.64
N TRP A 186 8.48 -12.22 -3.65
CA TRP A 186 7.49 -11.14 -3.75
C TRP A 186 6.43 -11.22 -2.66
N LEU A 187 5.90 -12.42 -2.38
CA LEU A 187 4.90 -12.64 -1.33
C LEU A 187 5.48 -12.43 0.08
N ASN A 188 6.77 -12.70 0.26
CA ASN A 188 7.51 -12.45 1.50
C ASN A 188 8.02 -11.01 1.64
N ALA A 189 7.85 -10.15 0.64
CA ALA A 189 8.10 -8.72 0.79
C ALA A 189 7.00 -8.02 1.61
N MET A 190 5.83 -8.64 1.78
CA MET A 190 4.69 -8.03 2.49
C MET A 190 5.02 -7.54 3.91
N PRO A 191 5.67 -8.33 4.80
CA PRO A 191 5.99 -7.86 6.14
C PRO A 191 6.93 -6.65 6.13
N LEU A 192 7.90 -6.59 5.20
CA LEU A 192 8.80 -5.45 5.04
C LEU A 192 8.06 -4.21 4.52
N ILE A 193 7.12 -4.37 3.58
CA ILE A 193 6.25 -3.27 3.13
C ILE A 193 5.34 -2.79 4.26
N ALA A 194 4.81 -3.70 5.07
CA ALA A 194 4.04 -3.37 6.26
C ALA A 194 4.89 -2.61 7.29
N GLN A 195 6.14 -3.03 7.49
CA GLN A 195 7.09 -2.35 8.36
C GLN A 195 7.45 -0.97 7.84
N LEU A 196 7.60 -0.78 6.51
CA LEU A 196 7.77 0.53 5.90
C LEU A 196 6.58 1.45 6.20
N SER A 197 5.36 0.96 5.94
CA SER A 197 4.13 1.71 6.24
C SER A 197 4.04 2.06 7.72
N TRP A 198 4.42 1.13 8.60
CA TRP A 198 4.47 1.36 10.04
C TRP A 198 5.48 2.44 10.43
N LYS A 199 6.72 2.39 9.93
CA LYS A 199 7.73 3.42 10.20
C LYS A 199 7.27 4.80 9.75
N ILE A 200 6.61 4.91 8.59
CA ILE A 200 6.02 6.18 8.13
C ILE A 200 4.90 6.62 9.08
N ARG A 201 4.05 5.69 9.51
CA ARG A 201 2.96 5.97 10.48
C ARG A 201 3.49 6.42 11.84
N GLN A 202 4.58 5.85 12.33
CA GLN A 202 5.24 6.28 13.55
C GLN A 202 5.73 7.72 13.45
N ALA A 203 6.33 8.10 12.32
CA ALA A 203 6.76 9.48 12.09
C ALA A 203 5.61 10.48 12.14
N ILE A 204 4.38 10.04 11.83
CA ILE A 204 3.17 10.87 11.94
C ILE A 204 2.35 10.65 13.22
N GLY A 205 2.83 9.84 14.16
CA GLY A 205 2.06 9.47 15.35
C GLY A 205 0.75 8.73 15.06
N SER A 206 0.60 8.08 13.91
CA SER A 206 -0.60 7.29 13.59
C SER A 206 -0.50 5.89 14.21
N PRO A 207 -1.56 5.35 14.84
CA PRO A 207 -1.54 4.02 15.43
C PRO A 207 -1.50 2.89 14.39
N LEU A 208 -1.17 1.68 14.86
CA LEU A 208 -1.34 0.44 14.09
C LEU A 208 -2.81 0.15 13.87
N SER A 209 -3.14 -0.41 12.69
CA SER A 209 -4.45 -0.99 12.40
C SER A 209 -4.38 -2.51 12.49
N GLY A 210 -5.48 -3.18 12.83
CA GLY A 210 -5.56 -4.64 12.88
C GLY A 210 -5.02 -5.33 11.61
N PRO A 211 -5.43 -4.91 10.40
CA PRO A 211 -4.86 -5.45 9.16
C PRO A 211 -3.35 -5.20 9.00
N LEU A 212 -2.83 -4.05 9.42
CA LEU A 212 -1.38 -3.79 9.37
C LEU A 212 -0.62 -4.74 10.32
N ILE A 213 -1.14 -5.00 11.51
CA ILE A 213 -0.59 -6.00 12.44
C ILE A 213 -0.56 -7.38 11.78
N ARG A 214 -1.66 -7.78 11.12
CA ARG A 214 -1.72 -9.07 10.41
C ARG A 214 -0.71 -9.15 9.26
N MET A 215 -0.44 -8.04 8.56
CA MET A 215 0.58 -8.00 7.51
C MET A 215 2.00 -8.14 8.09
N LEU A 216 2.28 -7.47 9.23
CA LEU A 216 3.56 -7.56 9.94
C LEU A 216 3.84 -8.97 10.46
N LEU A 217 2.80 -9.66 10.93
CA LEU A 217 2.90 -11.01 11.53
C LEU A 217 2.64 -12.13 10.53
N ALA A 218 2.60 -11.84 9.24
CA ALA A 218 2.28 -12.86 8.25
C ALA A 218 3.37 -13.94 8.19
N PRO A 219 3.00 -15.24 8.18
CA PRO A 219 3.97 -16.32 8.15
C PRO A 219 4.74 -16.32 6.84
N ALA A 220 6.01 -16.72 6.83
CA ALA A 220 6.79 -16.85 5.61
C ALA A 220 6.09 -17.82 4.62
N VAL A 221 6.08 -17.46 3.34
CA VAL A 221 5.73 -18.36 2.25
C VAL A 221 6.95 -19.18 1.91
N GLU A 222 6.76 -20.48 1.81
CA GLU A 222 7.78 -21.43 1.35
C GLU A 222 7.25 -22.13 0.10
N PHE A 223 8.16 -22.44 -0.82
CA PHE A 223 7.81 -23.21 -2.00
C PHE A 223 7.73 -24.71 -1.64
N ALA A 224 6.60 -25.33 -1.95
CA ALA A 224 6.42 -26.78 -1.87
C ALA A 224 6.39 -27.35 -3.28
N ALA A 225 7.35 -28.24 -3.60
CA ALA A 225 7.36 -28.93 -4.88
C ALA A 225 6.21 -29.94 -4.97
N GLU A 226 5.66 -30.13 -6.17
CA GLU A 226 4.60 -31.12 -6.43
C GLU A 226 5.05 -32.55 -6.09
N ASP A 227 6.29 -32.92 -6.40
CA ASP A 227 6.91 -34.17 -5.96
C ASP A 227 8.18 -33.87 -5.12
N PRO A 228 8.05 -33.79 -3.79
CA PRO A 228 9.17 -33.48 -2.88
C PRO A 228 10.31 -34.51 -2.92
N ARG A 229 10.06 -35.71 -3.47
CA ARG A 229 11.03 -36.80 -3.52
C ARG A 229 12.02 -36.68 -4.68
N ARG A 230 11.72 -35.82 -5.66
CA ARG A 230 12.59 -35.62 -6.81
C ARG A 230 13.63 -34.55 -6.48
N PRO A 231 14.94 -34.84 -6.61
CA PRO A 231 15.96 -33.82 -6.41
C PRO A 231 15.79 -32.72 -7.47
N ARG A 232 15.74 -31.47 -7.01
CA ARG A 232 15.71 -30.29 -7.89
C ARG A 232 17.12 -29.76 -8.04
N VAL A 233 17.49 -29.42 -9.27
CA VAL A 233 18.77 -28.76 -9.57
C VAL A 233 18.63 -27.28 -9.21
N ALA A 234 19.69 -26.68 -8.67
CA ALA A 234 19.72 -25.25 -8.41
C ALA A 234 19.44 -24.46 -9.69
N PRO A 235 18.66 -23.36 -9.62
CA PRO A 235 18.39 -22.54 -10.79
C PRO A 235 19.69 -21.91 -11.31
N ALA A 236 19.84 -21.88 -12.64
CA ALA A 236 20.96 -21.19 -13.27
C ALA A 236 20.87 -19.67 -13.04
N ALA A 237 22.01 -18.99 -13.10
CA ALA A 237 22.06 -17.53 -12.98
C ALA A 237 21.26 -16.86 -14.10
N GLY A 238 20.48 -15.83 -13.75
CA GLY A 238 19.69 -15.05 -14.71
C GLY A 238 18.37 -15.70 -15.16
N ILE A 239 17.95 -16.83 -14.57
CA ILE A 239 16.65 -17.45 -14.85
C ILE A 239 15.51 -16.73 -14.08
N GLY A 240 14.28 -16.86 -14.57
CA GLY A 240 13.09 -16.29 -13.94
C GLY A 240 12.97 -14.80 -14.21
N TYR A 241 12.53 -14.02 -13.22
CA TYR A 241 12.29 -12.60 -13.42
C TYR A 241 13.53 -11.83 -13.87
N ALA A 242 14.71 -12.24 -13.41
CA ALA A 242 15.98 -11.67 -13.82
C ALA A 242 16.19 -11.68 -15.34
N SER A 243 15.68 -12.69 -16.06
CA SER A 243 15.81 -12.82 -17.52
C SER A 243 14.97 -11.80 -18.31
N THR A 244 14.01 -11.15 -17.65
CA THR A 244 13.05 -10.22 -18.28
C THR A 244 13.22 -8.79 -17.79
N ARG A 245 14.38 -8.46 -17.23
CA ARG A 245 14.73 -7.10 -16.83
C ARG A 245 15.61 -6.46 -17.88
N TRP A 246 15.37 -5.19 -18.16
CA TRP A 246 16.34 -4.37 -18.87
C TRP A 246 17.66 -4.35 -18.09
N HIS A 247 18.74 -4.80 -18.71
CA HIS A 247 20.08 -4.55 -18.17
C HIS A 247 20.37 -3.05 -18.30
N PRO A 248 21.00 -2.43 -17.30
CA PRO A 248 21.55 -1.08 -17.47
C PRO A 248 22.42 -1.10 -18.72
N LYS A 249 22.17 -0.18 -19.67
CA LYS A 249 23.12 0.02 -20.77
C LYS A 249 24.44 0.46 -20.12
N ASN A 250 25.50 -0.33 -20.32
CA ASN A 250 26.86 0.07 -19.99
C ASN A 250 27.23 1.36 -20.74
#